data_AF-A0A6L7CR14-F1
#
_entry.id   AF-A0A6L7CR14-F1
#
_cell.length_a   1.000
_cell.length_b   1.000
_cell.length_c   1.000
_cell.angle_alpha   90.00
_cell.angle_beta   90.00
_cell.angle_gamma   90.00
#
_symmetry.space_group_name_H-M   'P 1'
#
loop_
_entity.id
_entity.type
_entity.pdbx_description
1 polymer ?
#
loop_
_entity_poly.entity_id
_entity_poly.type
_entity_poly.pdbx_seq_one_letter_code
_entity_poly.pdbx_strand_id
1 'polypeptide(L)'
;FNGTVLGTRVTEHHETPGLGDKIELRLSDWITHFAGKKISGADDAHWAVKKDGGDFDQFTGATITPRAVVNAVKRAGLYAQTLPAQLSQLPACGE
;
A
#
# COMPACT_ATOMS: atom_id res chain seq x y z
N PHE A 1 7.74 5.35 -13.02
CA PHE A 1 7.16 5.63 -11.69
C PHE A 1 8.26 6.20 -10.80
N ASN A 2 8.03 7.32 -10.10
CA ASN A 2 9.07 8.04 -9.34
C ASN A 2 8.96 7.85 -7.80
N GLY A 3 8.30 6.77 -7.37
CA GLY A 3 8.09 6.47 -5.96
C GLY A 3 6.85 7.13 -5.33
N THR A 4 6.15 8.04 -6.03
CA THR A 4 4.96 8.72 -5.48
C THR A 4 3.70 7.89 -5.72
N VAL A 5 3.05 7.46 -4.64
CA VAL A 5 1.78 6.73 -4.72
C VAL A 5 0.65 7.71 -5.03
N LEU A 6 -0.09 7.45 -6.12
CA LEU A 6 -1.20 8.30 -6.55
C LEU A 6 -2.52 7.95 -5.84
N GLY A 7 -2.67 6.70 -5.42
CA GLY A 7 -3.82 6.21 -4.70
C GLY A 7 -3.74 4.70 -4.51
N THR A 8 -4.54 4.19 -3.59
CA THR A 8 -4.64 2.76 -3.28
C THR A 8 -6.10 2.35 -3.23
N ARG A 9 -6.41 1.15 -3.72
CA ARG A 9 -7.74 0.55 -3.61
C ARG A 9 -7.59 -0.92 -3.23
N VAL A 10 -8.43 -1.37 -2.30
CA VAL A 10 -8.59 -2.80 -2.00
C VAL A 10 -9.61 -3.35 -3.00
N THR A 11 -9.21 -4.38 -3.74
CA THR A 11 -10.10 -5.08 -4.68
C THR A 11 -10.83 -6.24 -4.02
N GLU A 12 -10.20 -6.90 -3.04
CA GLU A 12 -10.72 -8.05 -2.31
C GLU A 12 -10.00 -8.17 -0.95
N HIS A 13 -10.71 -8.66 0.07
CA HIS A 13 -10.16 -9.05 1.38
C HIS A 13 -11.12 -10.00 2.11
N HIS A 14 -10.61 -10.69 3.13
CA HIS A 14 -11.37 -11.59 4.01
C HIS A 14 -11.16 -11.22 5.49
N GLU A 15 -11.02 -9.94 5.76
CA GLU A 15 -10.83 -9.39 7.11
C GLU A 15 -12.12 -9.52 7.95
N THR A 16 -11.95 -9.61 9.26
CA THR A 16 -13.08 -9.69 10.20
C THR A 16 -13.92 -8.40 10.15
N PRO A 17 -15.23 -8.48 9.87
CA PRO A 17 -16.12 -7.32 9.85
C PRO A 17 -16.09 -6.56 11.17
N GLY A 18 -16.01 -5.22 11.09
CA GLY A 18 -15.92 -4.32 12.25
C GLY A 18 -14.52 -4.20 12.87
N LEU A 19 -13.54 -5.03 12.45
CA LEU A 19 -12.16 -4.98 12.94
C LEU A 19 -11.20 -4.48 11.85
N GLY A 20 -10.98 -5.29 10.81
CA GLY A 20 -9.98 -5.05 9.75
C GLY A 20 -10.57 -4.52 8.44
N ASP A 21 -11.89 -4.59 8.27
CA ASP A 21 -12.62 -4.17 7.06
C ASP A 21 -12.59 -2.66 6.80
N LYS A 22 -12.08 -1.85 7.74
CA LYS A 22 -11.88 -0.39 7.57
C LYS A 22 -10.92 -0.01 6.44
N ILE A 23 -10.24 -0.98 5.82
CA ILE A 23 -9.51 -0.77 4.57
C ILE A 23 -10.43 -0.57 3.36
N GLU A 24 -11.72 -0.90 3.49
CA GLU A 24 -12.73 -0.63 2.48
C GLU A 24 -13.18 0.83 2.51
N LEU A 25 -13.17 1.47 1.34
CA LEU A 25 -13.54 2.88 1.21
C LEU A 25 -14.98 3.18 1.67
N ARG A 26 -15.88 2.19 1.60
CA ARG A 26 -17.27 2.34 2.08
C ARG A 26 -17.39 2.45 3.60
N LEU A 27 -16.36 2.05 4.34
CA LEU A 27 -16.34 2.02 5.82
C LEU A 27 -15.43 3.10 6.41
N SER A 28 -14.32 3.43 5.74
CA SER A 28 -13.38 4.47 6.18
C SER A 28 -12.56 5.00 4.99
N ASP A 29 -12.09 6.24 5.11
CA ASP A 29 -11.16 6.89 4.21
C ASP A 29 -9.70 6.49 4.40
N TRP A 30 -9.38 5.62 5.38
CA TRP A 30 -8.01 5.23 5.73
C TRP A 30 -7.15 4.83 4.52
N ILE A 31 -7.73 4.09 3.57
CA ILE A 31 -7.02 3.64 2.36
C ILE A 31 -6.63 4.78 1.40
N THR A 32 -7.23 5.96 1.54
CA THR A 32 -6.91 7.14 0.72
C THR A 32 -5.65 7.86 1.20
N HIS A 33 -5.22 7.63 2.44
CA HIS A 33 -4.08 8.34 3.06
C HIS A 33 -2.72 7.98 2.44
N PHE A 34 -2.68 6.96 1.57
CA PHE A 34 -1.51 6.62 0.77
C PHE A 34 -1.28 7.60 -0.39
N ALA A 35 -2.31 8.31 -0.85
CA ALA A 35 -2.18 9.24 -1.97
C ALA A 35 -1.21 10.38 -1.63
N GLY A 36 -0.31 10.69 -2.56
CA GLY A 36 0.72 11.73 -2.40
C GLY A 36 1.91 11.32 -1.54
N LYS A 37 1.90 10.13 -0.90
CA LYS A 37 3.04 9.63 -0.14
C LYS A 37 4.12 9.11 -1.08
N LYS A 38 5.38 9.42 -0.77
CA LYS A 38 6.54 8.98 -1.53
C LYS A 38 7.24 7.82 -0.83
N ILE A 39 7.68 6.84 -1.61
CA ILE A 39 8.54 5.75 -1.15
C ILE A 39 9.99 6.14 -1.45
N SER A 40 10.80 6.29 -0.41
CA SER A 40 12.20 6.72 -0.51
C SER A 40 13.17 5.56 -0.72
N GLY A 41 12.73 4.32 -0.51
CA GLY A 41 13.54 3.11 -0.69
C GLY A 41 12.99 1.89 0.05
N ALA A 42 13.73 0.78 -0.02
CA ALA A 42 13.36 -0.46 0.68
C ALA A 42 13.34 -0.30 2.21
N ASP A 43 14.21 0.55 2.75
CA ASP A 43 14.36 0.78 4.19
C ASP A 43 13.57 1.99 4.70
N ASP A 44 12.65 2.52 3.88
CA ASP A 44 11.83 3.67 4.27
C ASP A 44 10.93 3.31 5.47
N ALA A 45 11.26 3.87 6.64
CA ALA A 45 10.60 3.62 7.92
C ALA A 45 9.23 4.31 8.03
N HIS A 46 8.96 5.35 7.22
CA HIS A 46 7.66 6.03 7.21
C HIS A 46 6.54 5.10 6.73
N TRP A 47 6.88 4.08 5.95
CA TRP A 47 5.98 3.05 5.46
C TRP A 47 5.76 1.94 6.50
N ALA A 48 5.27 2.35 7.66
CA ALA A 48 4.81 1.47 8.73
C ALA A 48 3.60 2.10 9.45
N VAL A 49 2.93 1.35 10.31
CA VAL A 49 1.91 1.95 11.17
C VAL A 49 2.57 2.82 12.25
N LYS A 50 1.87 3.83 12.78
CA LYS A 50 2.37 4.74 13.82
C LYS A 50 2.87 4.02 15.06
N LYS A 51 2.22 2.92 15.43
CA LYS A 51 2.68 2.05 16.54
C LYS A 51 4.08 1.46 16.31
N ASP A 52 4.49 1.31 15.06
CA ASP A 52 5.80 0.77 14.65
C ASP A 52 6.75 1.91 14.19
N GLY A 53 6.37 3.18 14.41
CA GLY A 53 7.19 4.35 14.09
C GLY A 53 6.98 4.96 12.69
N GLY A 54 6.00 4.49 11.93
CA GLY A 54 5.67 5.04 10.61
C GLY A 54 4.54 6.08 10.63
N ASP A 55 4.03 6.41 9.45
CA ASP A 55 3.08 7.51 9.26
C ASP A 55 1.60 7.09 9.30
N PHE A 56 1.30 5.79 9.19
CA PHE A 56 -0.05 5.29 8.93
C PHE A 56 -0.78 4.88 10.21
N ASP A 57 -2.04 5.24 10.36
CA ASP A 57 -2.81 4.85 11.54
C ASP A 57 -3.05 3.33 11.60
N GLN A 58 -2.94 2.73 12.79
CA GLN A 58 -3.42 1.37 13.05
C GLN A 58 -4.90 1.36 13.43
N PHE A 59 -5.56 0.20 13.29
CA PHE A 59 -6.88 -0.02 13.84
C PHE A 59 -6.79 -0.58 15.27
N THR A 60 -7.61 -0.03 16.18
CA THR A 60 -7.77 -0.57 17.53
C THR A 60 -8.24 -2.02 17.44
N GLY A 61 -7.51 -2.96 18.06
CA GLY A 61 -7.84 -4.38 18.05
C GLY A 61 -7.53 -5.13 16.74
N ALA A 62 -7.07 -4.45 15.69
CA ALA A 62 -6.80 -5.05 14.38
C ALA A 62 -5.52 -4.46 13.74
N THR A 63 -4.37 -4.62 14.39
CA THR A 63 -3.10 -4.02 13.91
C THR A 63 -2.46 -4.81 12.76
N ILE A 64 -2.86 -6.07 12.53
CA ILE A 64 -2.27 -6.92 11.48
C ILE A 64 -2.66 -6.43 10.08
N THR A 65 -3.93 -6.11 9.85
CA THR A 65 -4.46 -5.60 8.58
C THR A 65 -3.77 -4.33 8.08
N PRO A 66 -3.70 -3.22 8.85
CA PRO A 66 -3.06 -1.99 8.37
C PRO A 66 -1.57 -2.19 8.11
N ARG A 67 -0.86 -3.01 8.92
CA ARG A 67 0.54 -3.38 8.65
C ARG A 67 0.69 -4.10 7.31
N ALA A 68 -0.16 -5.09 7.05
CA ALA A 68 -0.13 -5.85 5.81
C ALA A 68 -0.38 -4.94 4.60
N VAL A 69 -1.36 -4.05 4.68
CA VAL A 69 -1.67 -3.12 3.57
C VAL A 69 -0.55 -2.10 3.35
N VAL A 70 0.00 -1.48 4.40
CA VAL A 70 1.14 -0.55 4.26
C VAL A 70 2.34 -1.24 3.58
N ASN A 71 2.66 -2.45 4.02
CA ASN A 71 3.73 -3.25 3.42
C ASN A 71 3.44 -3.65 1.97
N ALA A 72 2.20 -4.00 1.64
CA ALA A 72 1.80 -4.34 0.28
C ALA A 72 1.97 -3.15 -0.67
N VAL A 73 1.51 -1.96 -0.27
CA VAL A 73 1.64 -0.74 -1.08
C VAL A 73 3.11 -0.36 -1.27
N LYS A 74 3.93 -0.41 -0.22
CA LYS A 74 5.38 -0.16 -0.30
C LYS A 74 6.05 -1.09 -1.31
N ARG A 75 5.82 -2.40 -1.19
CA ARG A 75 6.42 -3.41 -2.09
C ARG A 75 5.97 -3.23 -3.53
N ALA A 76 4.68 -2.99 -3.76
CA ALA A 76 4.15 -2.75 -5.10
C ALA A 76 4.78 -1.49 -5.73
N GLY A 77 4.92 -0.41 -4.95
CA GLY A 77 5.58 0.80 -5.42
C GLY A 77 7.06 0.59 -5.72
N LEU A 78 7.81 -0.11 -4.87
CA LEU A 78 9.22 -0.46 -5.15
C LEU A 78 9.36 -1.28 -6.43
N TYR A 79 8.50 -2.28 -6.63
CA TYR A 79 8.46 -3.06 -7.86
C TYR A 79 8.13 -2.18 -9.08
N ALA A 80 7.14 -1.29 -8.98
CA ALA A 80 6.79 -0.38 -10.07
C ALA A 80 7.94 0.56 -10.47
N GLN A 81 8.90 0.84 -9.58
CA GLN A 81 10.11 1.62 -9.91
C GLN A 81 11.08 0.86 -10.81
N THR A 82 11.08 -0.48 -10.78
CA THR A 82 11.99 -1.29 -11.62
C THR A 82 11.46 -1.48 -13.04
N LEU A 83 10.14 -1.40 -13.22
CA LEU A 83 9.47 -1.66 -14.50
C LEU A 83 9.97 -0.80 -15.67
N PRO A 84 10.17 0.54 -15.56
CA PRO A 84 10.55 1.37 -16.72
C PRO A 84 11.77 0.88 -17.50
N ALA A 85 12.78 0.34 -16.80
CA ALA A 85 13.98 -0.22 -17.45
C ALA A 85 13.73 -1.56 -18.14
N GLN A 86 12.68 -2.27 -17.73
CA GLN A 86 12.30 -3.59 -18.24
C GLN A 86 11.21 -3.54 -19.31
N LEU A 87 10.43 -2.44 -19.39
CA LEU A 87 9.26 -2.32 -20.27
C LEU A 87 9.55 -2.68 -21.74
N SER A 88 10.72 -2.30 -22.26
CA SER A 88 11.11 -2.60 -23.65
C SER A 88 11.42 -4.07 -23.92
N GLN A 89 11.63 -4.86 -22.87
CA GLN A 89 11.97 -6.29 -22.95
C GLN A 89 10.78 -7.20 -22.63
N LEU A 90 9.67 -6.65 -22.14
CA LEU A 90 8.48 -7.42 -21.82
C LEU A 90 7.72 -7.76 -23.11
N PRO A 91 7.21 -8.99 -23.26
CA PRO A 91 6.37 -9.35 -24.38
C PRO A 91 5.11 -8.49 -24.41
N ALA A 92 4.61 -8.20 -25.61
CA ALA A 92 3.32 -7.54 -25.76
C ALA A 92 2.23 -8.43 -25.16
N CYS A 93 1.32 -7.83 -24.39
CA CYS A 93 0.18 -8.58 -23.87
C CYS A 93 -0.73 -9.01 -25.03
N GLY A 94 -0.96 -10.32 -25.18
CA GLY A 94 -2.00 -10.86 -26.06
C GLY A 94 -1.54 -11.43 -27.40
N GLU A 95 -0.32 -11.94 -27.52
CA GLU A 95 -0.02 -12.99 -28.52
C GLU A 95 -0.37 -14.38 -27.99
#